data_AF-A0A7V3WEI6-F1
#
_entry.id   AF-A0A7V3WEI6-F1
#
_cell.length_a   1.000
_cell.length_b   1.000
_cell.length_c   1.000
_cell.angle_alpha   90.00
_cell.angle_beta   90.00
_cell.angle_gamma   90.00
#
_symmetry.space_group_name_H-M   'P 1'
#
loop_
_entity.id
_entity.type
_entity.pdbx_description
1 polymer ?
#
loop_
_entity_poly.entity_id
_entity_poly.type
_entity_poly.pdbx_seq_one_letter_code
_entity_poly.pdbx_strand_id
1 'polypeptide(L)'
;MKLQRIAVVMATTVVVLTLAWAQVSPDSQKCRAHMQKALKAVQMYLQEWDNMFPPATTTQKLSDALQPYAADKYVLTCPVTRKEYKTNPHITWRPASMYPKLSEVVVLYDAVPHKDKKYLVGYADGSVKAVTEKELAAIKQKARLK
;
A
#
# COMPACT_ATOMS: atom_id res chain seq x y z
N MET A 1 71.59 -0.36 24.64
CA MET A 1 70.30 -0.93 24.18
C MET A 1 69.33 0.22 23.87
N LYS A 2 69.04 0.47 22.58
CA LYS A 2 68.02 1.44 22.14
C LYS A 2 66.74 0.67 21.80
N LEU A 3 65.66 0.90 22.55
CA LEU A 3 64.33 0.37 22.22
C LEU A 3 63.70 1.24 21.12
N GLN A 4 63.50 0.67 19.92
CA GLN A 4 62.69 1.26 18.86
C GLN A 4 61.20 1.13 19.23
N ARG A 5 60.48 2.26 19.19
CA ARG A 5 59.03 2.30 19.34
C ARG A 5 58.40 2.06 17.96
N ILE A 6 57.64 0.98 17.82
CA ILE A 6 56.87 0.64 16.62
C ILE A 6 55.58 1.44 16.65
N ALA A 7 55.40 2.34 15.70
CA ALA A 7 54.16 3.06 15.47
C ALA A 7 53.20 2.16 14.67
N VAL A 8 52.12 1.71 15.31
CA VAL A 8 51.04 0.97 14.65
C VAL A 8 50.05 2.00 14.09
N VAL A 9 50.05 2.18 12.77
CA VAL A 9 49.06 3.00 12.06
C VAL A 9 47.84 2.13 11.80
N MET A 10 46.80 2.29 12.64
CA MET A 10 45.50 1.66 12.45
C MET A 10 44.74 2.39 11.33
N ALA A 11 44.78 1.84 10.11
CA ALA A 11 43.94 2.29 9.02
C ALA A 11 42.49 1.85 9.29
N THR A 12 41.65 2.80 9.68
CA THR A 12 40.19 2.60 9.83
C THR A 12 39.55 2.71 8.45
N THR A 13 39.32 1.57 7.80
CA THR A 13 38.49 1.47 6.60
C THR A 13 37.03 1.67 6.99
N VAL A 14 36.48 2.86 6.73
CA VAL A 14 35.04 3.13 6.82
C VAL A 14 34.36 2.45 5.63
N VAL A 15 33.81 1.26 5.84
CA VAL A 15 32.98 0.58 4.85
C VAL A 15 31.60 1.25 4.86
N VAL A 16 31.37 2.16 3.92
CA VAL A 16 30.04 2.70 3.66
C VAL A 16 29.24 1.64 2.89
N LEU A 17 28.50 0.79 3.60
CA LEU A 17 27.51 -0.10 2.99
C LEU A 17 26.38 0.77 2.42
N THR A 18 26.42 1.06 1.12
CA THR A 18 25.28 1.62 0.40
C THR A 18 24.23 0.54 0.23
N LEU A 19 23.37 0.40 1.23
CA LEU A 19 22.13 -0.36 1.12
C LEU A 19 21.22 0.33 0.11
N ALA A 20 21.27 -0.12 -1.15
CA ALA A 20 20.32 0.26 -2.19
C ALA A 20 18.95 -0.34 -1.88
N TRP A 21 18.31 0.18 -0.83
CA TRP A 21 16.90 -0.10 -0.59
C TRP A 21 16.15 0.64 -1.68
N ALA A 22 15.24 -0.06 -2.36
CA ALA A 22 14.32 0.55 -3.31
C ALA A 22 13.42 1.54 -2.56
N GLN A 23 13.95 2.73 -2.24
CA GLN A 23 13.25 3.74 -1.47
C GLN A 23 12.03 4.17 -2.27
N VAL A 24 10.86 3.90 -1.70
CA VAL A 24 9.58 4.41 -2.18
C VAL A 24 9.67 5.93 -2.08
N SER A 25 9.35 6.65 -3.16
CA SER A 25 9.48 8.11 -3.19
C SER A 25 8.66 8.78 -2.08
N PRO A 26 9.04 9.97 -1.60
CA PRO A 26 8.26 10.70 -0.60
C PRO A 26 6.79 10.91 -1.01
N ASP A 27 6.56 11.12 -2.31
CA ASP A 27 5.24 11.20 -2.93
C ASP A 27 4.46 9.88 -2.73
N SER A 28 5.05 8.75 -3.12
CA SER A 28 4.46 7.42 -2.92
C SER A 28 4.24 7.11 -1.42
N GLN A 29 5.08 7.60 -0.50
CA GLN A 29 4.86 7.43 0.95
C GLN A 29 3.63 8.18 1.46
N LYS A 30 3.39 9.41 0.98
CA LYS A 30 2.18 10.18 1.32
C LYS A 30 0.93 9.46 0.83
N CYS A 31 0.93 8.99 -0.41
CA CYS A 31 -0.21 8.27 -0.96
C CYS A 31 -0.42 6.90 -0.28
N ARG A 32 0.67 6.22 0.15
CA ARG A 32 0.61 5.01 0.97
C ARG A 32 -0.08 5.24 2.30
N ALA A 33 0.34 6.24 3.06
CA ALA A 33 -0.26 6.57 4.36
C ALA A 33 -1.75 6.91 4.21
N HIS A 34 -2.11 7.59 3.12
CA HIS A 34 -3.50 7.92 2.82
C HIS A 34 -4.34 6.66 2.48
N MET A 35 -3.83 5.78 1.59
CA MET A 35 -4.49 4.51 1.26
C MET A 35 -4.65 3.62 2.51
N GLN A 36 -3.69 3.61 3.43
CA GLN A 36 -3.82 2.88 4.71
C GLN A 36 -4.99 3.39 5.57
N LYS A 37 -5.30 4.69 5.55
CA LYS A 37 -6.49 5.22 6.22
C LYS A 37 -7.78 4.67 5.59
N ALA A 38 -7.84 4.60 4.26
CA ALA A 38 -8.96 4.00 3.55
C ALA A 38 -9.13 2.52 3.91
N LEU A 39 -8.04 1.75 3.93
CA LEU A 39 -8.08 0.33 4.29
C LEU A 39 -8.47 0.12 5.75
N LYS A 40 -8.03 0.99 6.65
CA LYS A 40 -8.48 0.98 8.05
C LYS A 40 -9.99 1.21 8.15
N ALA A 41 -10.55 2.15 7.38
CA ALA A 41 -12.00 2.35 7.33
C ALA A 41 -12.74 1.10 6.81
N VAL A 42 -12.18 0.39 5.82
CA VAL A 42 -12.71 -0.90 5.35
C VAL A 42 -12.67 -1.96 6.45
N GLN A 43 -11.60 -2.03 7.24
CA GLN A 43 -11.49 -2.96 8.37
C GLN A 43 -12.50 -2.65 9.49
N MET A 44 -12.75 -1.37 9.76
CA MET A 44 -13.79 -0.95 10.71
C MET A 44 -15.19 -1.33 10.20
N TYR A 45 -15.48 -1.09 8.91
CA TYR A 45 -16.72 -1.55 8.28
C TYR A 45 -16.92 -3.06 8.46
N LEU A 46 -15.89 -3.87 8.17
CA LEU A 46 -15.95 -5.33 8.32
C LEU A 46 -16.30 -5.75 9.75
N GLN A 47 -15.76 -5.08 10.75
CA GLN A 47 -16.01 -5.38 12.16
C GLN A 47 -17.47 -5.12 12.57
N GLU A 48 -18.12 -4.12 11.97
CA GLU A 48 -19.51 -3.77 12.30
C GLU A 48 -20.56 -4.46 11.43
N TRP A 49 -20.18 -4.93 10.25
CA TRP A 49 -21.10 -5.50 9.25
C TRP A 49 -20.88 -7.00 9.04
N ASP A 50 -20.94 -7.81 10.10
CA ASP A 50 -20.87 -9.28 10.03
C ASP A 50 -19.68 -9.83 9.21
N ASN A 51 -18.54 -9.13 9.22
CA ASN A 51 -17.37 -9.43 8.39
C ASN A 51 -17.65 -9.42 6.87
N MET A 52 -18.61 -8.64 6.41
CA MET A 52 -18.94 -8.46 4.99
C MET A 52 -18.22 -7.25 4.40
N PHE A 53 -17.53 -7.43 3.27
CA PHE A 53 -16.89 -6.31 2.58
C PHE A 53 -17.92 -5.29 2.08
N PRO A 54 -17.58 -3.99 2.15
CA PRO A 54 -18.47 -2.92 1.69
C PRO A 54 -18.74 -2.99 0.18
N PRO A 55 -19.78 -2.30 -0.31
CA PRO A 55 -20.04 -2.19 -1.74
C PRO A 55 -18.88 -1.47 -2.45
N ALA A 56 -18.15 -2.20 -3.29
CA ALA A 56 -16.93 -1.71 -3.94
C ALA A 56 -17.05 -1.67 -5.48
N THR A 57 -18.28 -1.67 -6.02
CA THR A 57 -18.51 -1.64 -7.48
C THR A 57 -18.06 -0.34 -8.15
N THR A 58 -18.02 0.76 -7.38
CA THR A 58 -17.52 2.07 -7.80
C THR A 58 -16.84 2.75 -6.62
N THR A 59 -15.97 3.75 -6.89
CA THR A 59 -15.39 4.60 -5.84
C THR A 59 -16.48 5.25 -4.99
N GLN A 60 -17.53 5.78 -5.61
CA GLN A 60 -18.60 6.49 -4.91
C GLN A 60 -19.32 5.57 -3.90
N LYS A 61 -19.75 4.37 -4.33
CA LYS A 61 -20.45 3.45 -3.41
C LYS A 61 -19.57 3.03 -2.24
N LEU A 62 -18.27 2.83 -2.49
CA LEU A 62 -17.33 2.53 -1.43
C LEU A 62 -17.17 3.74 -0.50
N SER A 63 -17.07 4.95 -1.05
CA SER A 63 -16.96 6.19 -0.26
C SER A 63 -18.17 6.38 0.65
N ASP A 64 -19.38 6.16 0.13
CA ASP A 64 -20.63 6.29 0.90
C ASP A 64 -20.66 5.30 2.06
N ALA A 65 -20.25 4.05 1.81
CA ALA A 65 -20.16 3.01 2.84
C ALA A 65 -19.07 3.30 3.90
N LEU A 66 -17.97 3.95 3.50
CA LEU A 66 -16.85 4.25 4.39
C LEU A 66 -16.99 5.59 5.13
N GLN A 67 -17.96 6.43 4.77
CA GLN A 67 -18.14 7.76 5.35
C GLN A 67 -18.24 7.77 6.90
N PRO A 68 -18.90 6.80 7.57
CA PRO A 68 -18.92 6.75 9.03
C PRO A 68 -17.56 6.42 9.66
N TYR A 69 -16.66 5.80 8.90
CA TYR A 69 -15.39 5.23 9.38
C TYR A 69 -14.15 6.03 8.95
N ALA A 70 -14.34 7.01 8.06
CA ALA A 70 -13.29 7.84 7.52
C ALA A 70 -13.51 9.30 7.89
N ALA A 71 -12.51 9.91 8.55
CA ALA A 71 -12.56 11.34 8.88
C ALA A 71 -12.47 12.26 7.64
N ASP A 72 -11.95 11.75 6.51
CA ASP A 72 -11.75 12.50 5.28
C ASP A 72 -12.76 12.06 4.21
N LYS A 73 -13.55 12.99 3.69
CA LYS A 73 -14.48 12.73 2.59
C LYS A 73 -13.78 12.35 1.27
N TYR A 74 -12.48 12.60 1.16
CA TYR A 74 -11.66 12.24 0.01
C TYR A 74 -10.72 11.06 0.31
N VAL A 75 -11.02 10.23 1.32
CA VAL A 75 -10.17 9.09 1.73
C VAL A 75 -9.82 8.12 0.59
N LEU A 76 -10.64 8.07 -0.47
CA LEU A 76 -10.41 7.25 -1.67
C LEU A 76 -9.69 7.97 -2.82
N THR A 77 -9.14 9.16 -2.60
CA THR A 77 -8.38 9.92 -3.59
C THR A 77 -6.91 9.98 -3.21
N CYS A 78 -6.01 9.60 -4.11
CA CYS A 78 -4.57 9.74 -3.86
C CYS A 78 -4.21 11.24 -3.72
N PRO A 79 -3.60 11.67 -2.60
CA PRO A 79 -3.31 13.09 -2.37
C PRO A 79 -2.24 13.65 -3.31
N VAL A 80 -1.44 12.79 -3.94
CA VAL A 80 -0.36 13.17 -4.87
C VAL A 80 -0.88 13.27 -6.29
N THR A 81 -1.48 12.20 -6.83
CA THR A 81 -1.92 12.16 -8.23
C THR A 81 -3.28 12.82 -8.43
N ARG A 82 -4.00 13.07 -7.33
CA ARG A 82 -5.37 13.63 -7.32
C ARG A 82 -6.37 12.77 -8.09
N LYS A 83 -6.03 11.50 -8.33
CA LYS A 83 -6.91 10.50 -8.94
C LYS A 83 -7.51 9.63 -7.84
N GLU A 84 -8.77 9.26 -8.03
CA GLU A 84 -9.42 8.22 -7.24
C GLU A 84 -8.66 6.90 -7.36
N TYR A 85 -8.55 6.17 -6.26
CA TYR A 85 -8.13 4.78 -6.30
C TYR A 85 -9.17 3.96 -7.07
N LYS A 86 -8.71 2.98 -7.82
CA LYS A 86 -9.57 1.96 -8.40
C LYS A 86 -9.96 0.97 -7.31
N THR A 87 -11.21 0.53 -7.34
CA THR A 87 -11.77 -0.44 -6.39
C THR A 87 -11.83 -1.84 -7.01
N ASN A 88 -11.86 -2.86 -6.16
CA ASN A 88 -12.16 -4.22 -6.58
C ASN A 88 -13.68 -4.50 -6.48
N PRO A 89 -14.43 -4.60 -7.58
CA PRO A 89 -15.87 -4.87 -7.50
C PRO A 89 -16.19 -6.28 -6.99
N HIS A 90 -15.28 -7.25 -7.13
CA HIS A 90 -15.53 -8.68 -6.84
C HIS A 90 -15.64 -9.00 -5.35
N ILE A 91 -15.17 -8.12 -4.47
CA ILE A 91 -15.29 -8.29 -3.00
C ILE A 91 -16.63 -7.81 -2.47
N THR A 92 -17.43 -7.07 -3.27
CA THR A 92 -18.71 -6.49 -2.83
C THR A 92 -19.61 -7.54 -2.18
N TRP A 93 -20.01 -7.30 -0.92
CA TRP A 93 -20.87 -8.21 -0.14
C TRP A 93 -20.34 -9.64 -0.06
N ARG A 94 -19.01 -9.82 -0.10
CA ARG A 94 -18.38 -11.10 0.20
C ARG A 94 -17.95 -11.13 1.66
N PRO A 95 -18.14 -12.25 2.37
CA PRO A 95 -17.62 -12.38 3.72
C PRO A 95 -16.10 -12.50 3.69
N ALA A 96 -15.41 -11.87 4.63
CA ALA A 96 -13.96 -11.98 4.79
C ALA A 96 -13.51 -13.43 4.98
N SER A 97 -14.34 -14.26 5.61
CA SER A 97 -14.10 -15.70 5.81
C SER A 97 -14.02 -16.52 4.52
N MET A 98 -14.52 -16.00 3.38
CA MET A 98 -14.34 -16.63 2.06
C MET A 98 -12.88 -16.60 1.60
N TYR A 99 -12.06 -15.72 2.18
CA TYR A 99 -10.68 -15.50 1.76
C TYR A 99 -9.72 -16.08 2.82
N PRO A 100 -8.98 -17.15 2.50
CA PRO A 100 -8.03 -17.74 3.45
C PRO A 100 -6.92 -16.79 3.89
N LYS A 101 -6.59 -15.79 3.04
CA LYS A 101 -5.53 -14.81 3.30
C LYS A 101 -5.96 -13.41 2.84
N LEU A 102 -6.30 -12.55 3.79
CA LEU A 102 -6.68 -11.16 3.52
C LEU A 102 -5.54 -10.32 2.91
N SER A 103 -4.29 -10.70 3.16
CA SER A 103 -3.09 -10.09 2.58
C SER A 103 -2.93 -10.32 1.06
N GLU A 104 -3.78 -11.16 0.46
CA GLU A 104 -3.85 -11.40 -0.98
C GLU A 104 -5.11 -10.80 -1.63
N VAL A 105 -6.04 -10.28 -0.84
CA VAL A 105 -7.30 -9.72 -1.33
C VAL A 105 -7.11 -8.23 -1.64
N VAL A 106 -7.02 -7.90 -2.93
CA VAL A 106 -6.92 -6.50 -3.38
C VAL A 106 -8.23 -5.77 -3.09
N VAL A 107 -8.15 -4.62 -2.44
CA VAL A 107 -9.29 -3.73 -2.17
C VAL A 107 -9.21 -2.47 -3.02
N LEU A 108 -8.02 -1.84 -3.03
CA LEU A 108 -7.74 -0.58 -3.71
C LEU A 108 -6.45 -0.67 -4.52
N TYR A 109 -6.34 0.10 -5.60
CA TYR A 109 -5.07 0.33 -6.27
C TYR A 109 -5.03 1.68 -6.98
N ASP A 110 -3.84 2.22 -7.21
CA ASP A 110 -3.68 3.49 -7.92
C ASP A 110 -4.20 3.41 -9.37
N ALA A 111 -4.90 4.46 -9.81
CA ALA A 111 -5.34 4.58 -11.20
C ALA A 111 -4.21 4.96 -12.17
N VAL A 112 -3.17 5.63 -11.67
CA VAL A 112 -2.03 6.14 -12.45
C VAL A 112 -0.75 5.97 -11.63
N PRO A 113 0.42 5.78 -12.24
CA PRO A 113 1.66 5.62 -11.50
C PRO A 113 2.08 6.95 -10.86
N HIS A 114 2.82 6.85 -9.76
CA HIS A 114 3.55 7.99 -9.19
C HIS A 114 4.77 8.37 -10.05
N LYS A 115 5.45 9.46 -9.68
CA LYS A 115 6.66 9.94 -10.39
C LYS A 115 7.78 8.89 -10.46
N ASP A 116 7.84 7.99 -9.48
CA ASP A 116 8.78 6.86 -9.44
C ASP A 116 8.35 5.67 -10.32
N LYS A 117 7.30 5.84 -11.13
CA LYS A 117 6.71 4.83 -12.02
C LYS A 117 6.14 3.61 -11.28
N LYS A 118 5.89 3.73 -9.97
CA LYS A 118 5.25 2.68 -9.17
C LYS A 118 3.78 3.01 -8.91
N TYR A 119 3.01 1.94 -8.73
CA TYR A 119 1.62 1.97 -8.29
C TYR A 119 1.55 1.46 -6.86
N LEU A 120 0.59 1.93 -6.08
CA LEU A 120 0.23 1.36 -4.80
C LEU A 120 -0.96 0.42 -4.96
N VAL A 121 -0.88 -0.72 -4.27
CA VAL A 121 -1.95 -1.71 -4.15
C VAL A 121 -2.23 -1.93 -2.68
N GLY A 122 -3.48 -1.74 -2.28
CA GLY A 122 -3.99 -1.92 -0.93
C GLY A 122 -4.76 -3.23 -0.78
N TYR A 123 -4.47 -3.97 0.29
CA TYR A 123 -5.03 -5.28 0.57
C TYR A 123 -5.95 -5.26 1.80
N ALA A 124 -6.81 -6.25 1.93
CA ALA A 124 -7.82 -6.32 2.99
C ALA A 124 -7.24 -6.45 4.40
N ASP A 125 -5.99 -6.90 4.54
CA ASP A 125 -5.25 -6.90 5.81
C ASP A 125 -4.75 -5.50 6.22
N GLY A 126 -4.98 -4.47 5.40
CA GLY A 126 -4.51 -3.10 5.65
C GLY A 126 -3.11 -2.83 5.12
N SER A 127 -2.44 -3.83 4.56
CA SER A 127 -1.13 -3.65 3.94
C SER A 127 -1.24 -2.92 2.60
N VAL A 128 -0.20 -2.14 2.28
CA VAL A 128 -0.05 -1.46 1.00
C VAL A 128 1.30 -1.86 0.41
N LYS A 129 1.34 -2.18 -0.88
CA LYS A 129 2.58 -2.52 -1.60
C LYS A 129 2.78 -1.58 -2.77
N ALA A 130 4.02 -1.11 -2.93
CA ALA A 130 4.44 -0.39 -4.13
C ALA A 130 4.90 -1.41 -5.17
N VAL A 131 4.32 -1.36 -6.36
CA VAL A 131 4.53 -2.34 -7.43
C VAL A 131 4.82 -1.64 -8.75
N THR A 132 5.55 -2.31 -9.61
CA THR A 132 5.75 -1.93 -11.01
C THR A 132 4.48 -2.17 -11.84
N GLU A 133 4.42 -1.61 -13.04
CA GLU A 133 3.32 -1.84 -13.97
C GLU A 133 3.12 -3.33 -14.30
N LYS A 134 4.22 -4.07 -14.52
CA LYS A 134 4.19 -5.51 -14.79
C LYS A 134 3.60 -6.30 -13.62
N GLU A 135 4.00 -5.96 -12.39
CA GLU A 135 3.46 -6.60 -11.19
C GLU A 135 1.98 -6.25 -10.98
N LEU A 136 1.58 -5.00 -11.23
CA LEU A 136 0.18 -4.60 -11.18
C LEU A 136 -0.66 -5.39 -12.19
N ALA A 137 -0.18 -5.57 -13.43
CA ALA A 137 -0.87 -6.38 -14.44
C ALA A 137 -1.07 -7.83 -13.98
N ALA A 138 -0.04 -8.45 -13.39
CA ALA A 138 -0.14 -9.80 -12.83
C ALA A 138 -1.14 -9.89 -11.66
N ILE A 139 -1.13 -8.90 -10.77
CA ILE A 139 -2.09 -8.79 -9.66
C ILE A 139 -3.52 -8.67 -10.21
N LYS A 140 -3.74 -7.79 -11.20
CA LYS A 140 -5.05 -7.61 -11.84
C LYS A 140 -5.53 -8.88 -12.51
N GLN A 141 -4.66 -9.59 -13.23
CA GLN A 141 -5.01 -10.87 -13.84
C GLN A 141 -5.42 -11.90 -12.79
N LYS A 142 -4.64 -12.08 -11.72
CA LYS A 142 -4.96 -13.00 -10.61
C LYS A 142 -6.29 -12.65 -9.95
N ALA A 143 -6.54 -11.36 -9.71
CA ALA A 143 -7.76 -10.85 -9.10
C ALA A 143 -8.93 -10.64 -10.07
N ARG A 144 -8.76 -10.97 -11.36
CA ARG A 144 -9.75 -10.75 -12.44
C ARG A 144 -10.24 -9.30 -12.55
N LEU A 145 -9.34 -8.35 -12.34
CA LEU A 145 -9.59 -6.91 -12.43
C LEU A 145 -9.33 -6.38 -13.84
N LYS A 146 -10.14 -5.40 -14.27
CA LYS A 146 -10.00 -4.71 -15.56
C LYS A 146 -8.91 -3.66 -15.51
#